data_AF-A0A176ZAY9-F1
#
_entry.id   AF-A0A176ZAY9-F1
#
_cell.length_a   1.000
_cell.length_b   1.000
_cell.length_c   1.000
_cell.angle_alpha   90.00
_cell.angle_beta   90.00
_cell.angle_gamma   90.00
#
_symmetry.space_group_name_H-M   'P 1'
#
loop_
_entity.id
_entity.type
_entity.pdbx_description
1 polymer ?
#
loop_
_entity_poly.entity_id
_entity_poly.type
_entity_poly.pdbx_seq_one_letter_code
_entity_poly.pdbx_strand_id
1 'polypeptide(L)'
;MIDTTAQPPEARITPYDDVVNAYNLTILKEIGDWSLDSTGDLVMTRDGDPQHGDIAYNGLFRLVQMWRYSEPHLRYLFATMGGMLSQRNALDDALNAVGDKAHEEMVRGHGMPSSAFGEALHNVLDRQAAAVFGAGIYAGSLMLMLSTVLLRLKDDIQGKEQWTTVGPFFNGHSVGAIIEAGANGFRHADEWAKTRPPTTQQKRSQDIIEAALYGRPPPDDSSPGACVELLAVLGGGTFEGLASNVFAFAHNLATEARAKVP
;
A
#
# COMPACT_ATOMS: atom_id res chain seq x y z
N MET A 1 -5.44 3.57 23.88
CA MET A 1 -5.78 2.12 23.83
C MET A 1 -6.69 1.94 22.64
N ILE A 2 -6.19 1.34 21.55
CA ILE A 2 -7.04 0.87 20.46
C ILE A 2 -7.39 -0.56 20.81
N ASP A 3 -8.67 -0.85 20.97
CA ASP A 3 -9.18 -2.18 21.29
C ASP A 3 -8.95 -3.10 20.07
N THR A 4 -7.99 -4.02 20.19
CA THR A 4 -7.62 -4.98 19.15
C THR A 4 -8.57 -6.19 19.07
N THR A 5 -9.65 -6.20 19.86
CA THR A 5 -10.69 -7.25 19.82
C THR A 5 -11.96 -6.83 19.09
N ALA A 6 -12.05 -5.59 18.61
CA ALA A 6 -13.16 -5.15 17.80
C ALA A 6 -13.16 -5.93 16.48
N GLN A 7 -14.21 -6.74 16.26
CA GLN A 7 -14.60 -7.17 14.92
C GLN A 7 -14.53 -5.95 13.98
N PRO A 8 -14.17 -6.12 12.69
CA PRO A 8 -14.26 -5.02 11.74
C PRO A 8 -15.65 -4.39 11.92
N PRO A 9 -15.75 -3.10 12.26
CA PRO A 9 -17.04 -2.45 12.48
C PRO A 9 -17.91 -2.77 11.27
N GLU A 10 -19.20 -3.10 11.48
CA GLU A 10 -20.14 -3.44 10.40
C GLU A 10 -19.82 -2.61 9.16
N ALA A 11 -19.21 -3.26 8.17
CA ALA A 11 -18.42 -2.56 7.17
C ALA A 11 -19.39 -1.86 6.23
N ARG A 12 -19.75 -0.62 6.58
CA ARG A 12 -20.63 0.19 5.76
C ARG A 12 -19.90 0.48 4.46
N ILE A 13 -20.35 -0.20 3.40
CA ILE A 13 -19.82 -0.02 2.06
C ILE A 13 -20.13 1.42 1.64
N THR A 14 -19.09 2.20 1.32
CA THR A 14 -19.22 3.55 0.79
C THR A 14 -20.09 3.50 -0.46
N PRO A 15 -21.15 4.33 -0.58
CA PRO A 15 -21.95 4.42 -1.81
C PRO A 15 -21.09 4.73 -3.05
N TYR A 16 -21.56 4.32 -4.23
CA TYR A 16 -20.81 4.49 -5.47
C TYR A 16 -20.56 5.96 -5.77
N ASP A 17 -21.63 6.75 -5.76
CA ASP A 17 -21.58 8.18 -6.06
C ASP A 17 -20.71 8.95 -5.07
N ASP A 18 -20.65 8.51 -3.81
CA ASP A 18 -19.79 9.12 -2.79
C ASP A 18 -18.31 8.96 -3.15
N VAL A 19 -17.89 7.80 -3.64
CA VAL A 19 -16.50 7.58 -4.12
C VAL A 19 -16.23 8.41 -5.37
N VAL A 20 -17.13 8.39 -6.35
CA VAL A 20 -16.99 9.16 -7.59
C VAL A 20 -16.86 10.65 -7.31
N ASN A 21 -17.65 11.17 -6.38
CA ASN A 21 -17.64 12.58 -5.99
C ASN A 21 -16.41 12.94 -5.16
N ALA A 22 -16.07 12.13 -4.15
CA ALA A 22 -14.93 12.38 -3.27
C ALA A 22 -13.60 12.51 -4.02
N TYR A 23 -13.41 11.69 -5.06
CA TYR A 23 -12.17 11.68 -5.85
C TYR A 23 -12.31 12.34 -7.23
N ASN A 24 -13.42 13.05 -7.47
CA ASN A 24 -13.72 13.77 -8.70
C ASN A 24 -13.47 12.94 -9.99
N LEU A 25 -14.00 11.72 -10.04
CA LEU A 25 -13.84 10.82 -11.19
C LEU A 25 -14.76 11.25 -12.34
N THR A 26 -14.35 12.27 -13.09
CA THR A 26 -15.23 12.97 -14.05
C THR A 26 -15.80 12.07 -15.15
N ILE A 27 -15.03 11.09 -15.63
CA ILE A 27 -15.49 10.10 -16.62
C ILE A 27 -16.76 9.37 -16.12
N LEU A 28 -16.83 9.07 -14.83
CA LEU A 28 -17.95 8.32 -14.23
C LEU A 28 -19.16 9.19 -13.89
N LYS A 29 -19.08 10.51 -14.12
CA LYS A 29 -20.23 11.42 -14.00
C LYS A 29 -21.08 11.49 -15.28
N GLU A 30 -20.56 10.95 -16.38
CA GLU A 30 -21.29 10.77 -17.62
C GLU A 30 -22.28 9.61 -17.49
N ILE A 31 -23.35 9.61 -18.29
CA ILE A 31 -24.30 8.48 -18.31
C ILE A 31 -23.61 7.29 -18.97
N GLY A 32 -23.23 6.29 -18.18
CA GLY A 32 -22.73 5.01 -18.69
C GLY A 32 -23.88 4.09 -19.12
N ASP A 33 -24.12 3.97 -20.42
CA ASP A 33 -25.01 2.95 -20.99
C ASP A 33 -24.21 1.73 -21.47
N TRP A 34 -24.89 0.64 -21.81
CA TRP A 34 -24.24 -0.57 -22.33
C TRP A 34 -23.68 -0.27 -23.73
N SER A 35 -22.43 -0.65 -23.97
CA SER A 35 -21.82 -0.44 -25.29
C SER A 35 -22.29 -1.49 -26.28
N LEU A 36 -22.68 -1.03 -27.47
CA LEU A 36 -23.04 -1.87 -28.61
C LEU A 36 -21.95 -1.79 -29.68
N ASP A 37 -21.65 -2.90 -30.33
CA ASP A 37 -20.77 -2.94 -31.49
C ASP A 37 -21.51 -2.53 -32.78
N SER A 38 -20.82 -2.65 -33.92
CA SER A 38 -21.40 -2.29 -35.22
C SER A 38 -22.53 -3.21 -35.69
N THR A 39 -22.72 -4.38 -35.07
CA THR A 39 -23.85 -5.29 -35.35
C THR A 39 -25.02 -5.08 -34.40
N GLY A 40 -24.86 -4.22 -33.39
CA GLY A 40 -25.86 -3.99 -32.35
C GLY A 40 -25.80 -5.02 -31.23
N ASP A 41 -24.73 -5.81 -31.16
CA ASP A 41 -24.48 -6.75 -30.08
C ASP A 41 -23.74 -6.06 -28.94
N LEU A 42 -23.85 -6.62 -27.73
CA LEU A 42 -23.15 -6.08 -26.57
C LEU A 42 -21.65 -6.27 -26.69
N VAL A 43 -20.92 -5.16 -26.56
CA VAL A 43 -19.47 -5.20 -26.41
C VAL A 43 -19.16 -5.92 -25.10
N MET A 44 -18.44 -7.03 -25.18
CA MET A 44 -17.99 -7.79 -24.02
C MET A 44 -16.58 -7.38 -23.62
N THR A 45 -16.35 -7.31 -22.32
CA THR A 45 -15.02 -7.20 -21.74
C THR A 45 -14.22 -8.49 -21.97
N ARG A 46 -12.92 -8.46 -21.68
CA ARG A 46 -12.05 -9.64 -21.77
C ARG A 46 -12.50 -10.81 -20.89
N ASP A 47 -13.27 -10.55 -19.82
CA ASP A 47 -13.79 -11.59 -18.94
C ASP A 47 -15.16 -12.13 -19.41
N GLY A 48 -15.76 -11.55 -20.45
CA GLY A 48 -17.09 -11.93 -20.95
C GLY A 48 -18.26 -11.17 -20.32
N ASP A 49 -17.99 -10.19 -19.44
CA ASP A 49 -19.03 -9.30 -18.91
C ASP A 49 -19.38 -8.19 -19.92
N PRO A 50 -20.63 -7.71 -20.00
CA PRO A 50 -20.99 -6.54 -20.81
C PRO A 50 -20.18 -5.29 -20.40
N GLN A 51 -19.72 -4.52 -21.38
CA GLN A 51 -18.99 -3.28 -21.16
C GLN A 51 -19.95 -2.11 -20.91
N HIS A 52 -19.75 -1.41 -19.80
CA HIS A 52 -20.44 -0.15 -19.49
C HIS A 52 -19.66 1.04 -20.05
N GLY A 53 -20.30 1.84 -20.91
CA GLY A 53 -19.64 2.95 -21.60
C GLY A 53 -18.45 2.46 -22.43
N ASP A 54 -17.48 3.33 -22.67
CA ASP A 54 -16.22 2.95 -23.30
C ASP A 54 -15.26 2.20 -22.34
N ILE A 55 -14.11 1.76 -22.86
CA ILE A 55 -13.11 1.00 -22.09
C ILE A 55 -12.65 1.76 -20.84
N ALA A 56 -12.51 3.08 -20.91
CA ALA A 56 -12.01 3.90 -19.83
C ALA A 56 -13.06 4.08 -18.73
N TYR A 57 -14.32 4.31 -19.13
CA TYR A 57 -15.46 4.32 -18.23
C TYR A 57 -15.59 2.97 -17.51
N ASN A 58 -15.62 1.87 -18.25
CA ASN A 58 -15.79 0.53 -17.69
C ASN A 58 -14.68 0.17 -16.70
N GLY A 59 -13.42 0.45 -17.06
CA GLY A 59 -12.27 0.20 -16.19
C GLY A 59 -12.35 0.96 -14.87
N LEU A 60 -12.67 2.27 -14.92
CA LEU A 60 -12.86 3.06 -13.71
C LEU A 60 -14.06 2.62 -12.89
N PHE A 61 -15.17 2.25 -13.55
CA PHE A 61 -16.37 1.74 -12.88
C PHE A 61 -16.03 0.48 -12.07
N ARG A 62 -15.35 -0.49 -12.68
CA ARG A 62 -14.92 -1.72 -12.01
C ARG A 62 -13.95 -1.46 -10.87
N LEU A 63 -13.00 -0.53 -11.05
CA LEU A 63 -12.10 -0.11 -9.99
C LEU A 63 -12.86 0.46 -8.79
N VAL A 64 -13.82 1.37 -9.01
CA VAL A 64 -14.64 1.94 -7.93
C VAL A 64 -15.42 0.84 -7.21
N GLN A 65 -16.02 -0.10 -7.93
CA GLN A 65 -16.73 -1.22 -7.33
C GLN A 65 -15.81 -2.08 -6.46
N MET A 66 -14.64 -2.47 -6.96
CA MET A 66 -13.65 -3.22 -6.19
C MET A 66 -13.16 -2.43 -4.97
N TRP A 67 -12.93 -1.13 -5.12
CA TRP A 67 -12.51 -0.26 -4.04
C TRP A 67 -13.54 -0.23 -2.92
N ARG A 68 -14.82 0.01 -3.24
CA ARG A 68 -15.90 0.10 -2.24
C ARG A 68 -16.02 -1.16 -1.37
N TYR A 69 -15.82 -2.33 -1.97
CA TYR A 69 -15.88 -3.61 -1.24
C TYR A 69 -14.63 -3.87 -0.40
N SER A 70 -13.47 -3.38 -0.85
CA SER A 70 -12.19 -3.59 -0.16
C SER A 70 -11.84 -2.48 0.83
N GLU A 71 -12.36 -1.27 0.67
CA GLU A 71 -11.99 -0.07 1.43
C GLU A 71 -12.00 -0.28 2.95
N PRO A 72 -13.04 -0.87 3.58
CA PRO A 72 -13.04 -1.08 5.02
C PRO A 72 -11.85 -1.93 5.50
N HIS A 73 -11.45 -2.92 4.70
CA HIS A 73 -10.30 -3.77 4.99
C HIS A 73 -8.99 -3.05 4.72
N LEU A 74 -8.89 -2.28 3.64
CA LEU A 74 -7.70 -1.48 3.35
C LEU A 74 -7.44 -0.44 4.47
N ARG A 75 -8.51 0.20 4.98
CA ARG A 75 -8.48 1.10 6.13
C ARG A 75 -8.01 0.38 7.40
N TYR A 76 -8.56 -0.80 7.66
CA TYR A 76 -8.15 -1.61 8.81
C TYR A 76 -6.65 -1.97 8.76
N LEU A 77 -6.16 -2.41 7.59
CA LEU A 77 -4.73 -2.72 7.40
C LEU A 77 -3.86 -1.48 7.65
N PHE A 78 -4.23 -0.33 7.08
CA PHE A 78 -3.50 0.92 7.24
C PHE A 78 -3.49 1.40 8.71
N ALA A 79 -4.64 1.36 9.39
CA ALA A 79 -4.75 1.74 10.79
C ALA A 79 -3.97 0.79 11.72
N THR A 80 -4.05 -0.52 11.46
CA THR A 80 -3.32 -1.53 12.25
C THR A 80 -1.82 -1.37 12.09
N MET A 81 -1.33 -1.12 10.86
CA MET A 81 0.06 -0.76 10.61
C MET A 81 0.50 0.45 11.44
N GLY A 82 -0.27 1.55 11.41
CA GLY A 82 0.02 2.74 12.21
C GLY A 82 0.01 2.48 13.73
N GLY A 83 -0.91 1.61 14.19
CA GLY A 83 -0.96 1.14 15.57
C GLY A 83 0.29 0.37 15.99
N MET A 84 0.77 -0.54 15.14
CA MET A 84 2.01 -1.30 15.40
C MET A 84 3.24 -0.39 15.48
N LEU A 85 3.35 0.60 14.58
CA LEU A 85 4.44 1.59 14.64
C LEU A 85 4.38 2.42 15.92
N SER A 86 3.18 2.85 16.33
CA SER A 86 2.98 3.57 17.58
C SER A 86 3.33 2.72 18.80
N GLN A 87 2.98 1.43 18.77
CA GLN A 87 3.33 0.48 19.82
C GLN A 87 4.84 0.27 19.92
N ARG A 88 5.55 0.17 18.79
CA ARG A 88 7.02 0.09 18.77
C ARG A 88 7.63 1.31 19.48
N ASN A 89 7.22 2.52 19.10
CA ASN A 89 7.76 3.75 19.70
C ASN A 89 7.49 3.81 21.21
N ALA A 90 6.33 3.34 21.67
CA ALA A 90 6.02 3.27 23.11
C ALA A 90 6.85 2.21 23.87
N LEU A 91 7.44 1.24 23.17
CA LEU A 91 8.31 0.23 23.77
C LEU A 91 9.76 0.70 23.91
N ASP A 92 10.16 1.80 23.25
CA ASP A 92 11.50 2.37 23.43
C ASP A 92 11.70 2.87 24.87
N ASP A 93 10.67 3.48 25.47
CA ASP A 93 10.70 3.88 26.89
C ASP A 93 10.80 2.66 27.81
N ALA A 94 10.14 1.56 27.47
CA ALA A 94 10.21 0.33 28.24
C ALA A 94 11.61 -0.32 28.13
N LEU A 95 12.25 -0.23 26.96
CA LEU A 95 13.61 -0.72 26.75
C LEU A 95 14.62 0.10 27.57
N ASN A 96 14.48 1.43 27.55
CA ASN A 96 15.30 2.33 28.37
C ASN A 96 15.15 2.00 29.87
N ALA A 97 13.92 1.80 30.34
CA ALA A 97 13.67 1.43 31.74
C ALA A 97 14.32 0.09 32.15
N VAL A 98 14.35 -0.89 31.24
CA VAL A 98 15.06 -2.16 31.46
C VAL A 98 16.58 -1.93 31.53
N GLY A 99 17.13 -1.08 30.65
CA GLY A 99 18.53 -0.69 30.65
C GLY A 99 18.97 0.05 31.92
N ASP A 100 18.17 1.03 32.37
CA ASP A 100 18.43 1.80 33.59
C ASP A 100 18.48 0.90 34.82
N LYS A 101 17.54 -0.05 34.92
CA LYS A 101 17.51 -1.02 36.01
C LYS A 101 18.75 -1.91 36.03
N ALA A 102 19.20 -2.37 34.86
CA ALA A 102 20.44 -3.15 34.78
C ALA A 102 21.67 -2.33 35.14
N HIS A 103 21.72 -1.07 34.71
CA HIS A 103 22.79 -0.18 35.08
C HIS A 103 22.85 0.02 36.60
N GLU A 104 21.71 0.24 37.26
CA GLU A 104 21.63 0.31 38.72
C GLU A 104 22.12 -0.96 39.41
N GLU A 105 21.73 -2.14 38.93
CA GLU A 105 22.15 -3.43 39.47
C GLU A 105 23.67 -3.62 39.36
N MET A 106 24.26 -3.25 38.21
CA MET A 106 25.71 -3.32 37.97
C MET A 106 26.49 -2.33 38.83
N VAL A 107 26.00 -1.09 38.98
CA VAL A 107 26.65 -0.03 39.78
C VAL A 107 26.65 -0.37 41.27
N ARG A 108 25.62 -1.10 41.76
CA ARG A 108 25.55 -1.55 43.17
C ARG A 108 26.47 -2.73 43.50
N GLY A 109 27.34 -3.15 42.58
CA GLY A 109 28.40 -4.14 42.85
C GLY A 109 27.93 -5.59 42.76
N HIS A 110 26.77 -5.86 42.19
CA HIS A 110 26.34 -7.19 41.79
C HIS A 110 26.76 -7.37 40.33
N GLY A 111 27.54 -8.42 40.03
CA GLY A 111 28.24 -8.63 38.76
C GLY A 111 27.37 -8.64 37.49
N MET A 112 27.46 -9.68 36.66
CA MET A 112 26.69 -9.73 35.41
C MET A 112 25.17 -9.61 35.69
N PRO A 113 24.38 -8.99 34.79
CA PRO A 113 22.94 -8.82 34.96
C PRO A 113 22.22 -10.14 35.30
N SER A 114 21.18 -10.05 36.13
CA SER A 114 20.41 -11.22 36.57
C SER A 114 19.67 -11.91 35.42
N SER A 115 19.25 -13.17 35.60
CA SER A 115 18.39 -13.87 34.64
C SER A 115 17.06 -13.13 34.42
N ALA A 116 16.55 -12.45 35.45
CA ALA A 116 15.36 -11.61 35.37
C ALA A 116 15.55 -10.39 34.45
N PHE A 117 16.77 -9.82 34.39
CA PHE A 117 17.09 -8.81 33.39
C PHE A 117 17.05 -9.39 31.98
N GLY A 118 17.66 -10.55 31.76
CA GLY A 118 17.64 -11.21 30.45
C GLY A 118 16.21 -11.46 29.96
N GLU A 119 15.34 -11.97 30.82
CA GLU A 119 13.92 -12.18 30.51
C GLU A 119 13.19 -10.87 30.20
N ALA A 120 13.40 -9.82 31.01
CA ALA A 120 12.78 -8.52 30.77
C ALA A 120 13.24 -7.88 29.45
N LEU A 121 14.53 -7.99 29.13
CA LEU A 121 15.11 -7.50 27.88
C LEU A 121 14.52 -8.25 26.68
N HIS A 122 14.53 -9.59 26.70
CA HIS A 122 13.94 -10.41 25.63
C HIS A 122 12.46 -10.10 25.42
N ASN A 123 11.67 -9.97 26.50
CA ASN A 123 10.25 -9.63 26.39
C ASN A 123 10.00 -8.28 25.68
N VAL A 124 10.81 -7.26 25.95
CA VAL A 124 10.67 -5.95 25.27
C VAL A 124 11.11 -6.05 23.81
N LEU A 125 12.25 -6.68 23.55
CA LEU A 125 12.78 -6.86 22.19
C LEU A 125 11.84 -7.70 21.31
N ASP A 126 11.28 -8.79 21.83
CA ASP A 126 10.34 -9.65 21.10
C ASP A 126 9.07 -8.87 20.74
N ARG A 127 8.59 -8.00 21.63
CA ARG A 127 7.44 -7.13 21.37
C ARG A 127 7.75 -6.04 20.34
N GLN A 128 8.94 -5.45 20.38
CA GLN A 128 9.38 -4.49 19.36
C GLN A 128 9.51 -5.19 18.00
N ALA A 129 10.14 -6.36 17.97
CA ALA A 129 10.27 -7.16 16.76
C ALA A 129 8.89 -7.52 16.19
N ALA A 130 7.97 -8.03 17.03
CA ALA A 130 6.60 -8.35 16.61
C ALA A 130 5.87 -7.13 16.02
N ALA A 131 6.03 -5.95 16.61
CA ALA A 131 5.45 -4.72 16.10
C ALA A 131 6.04 -4.30 14.74
N VAL A 132 7.37 -4.37 14.58
CA VAL A 132 8.07 -4.03 13.33
C VAL A 132 7.70 -5.00 12.21
N PHE A 133 7.80 -6.31 12.47
CA PHE A 133 7.41 -7.35 11.51
C PHE A 133 5.92 -7.26 11.16
N GLY A 134 5.05 -7.06 12.15
CA GLY A 134 3.62 -6.88 11.95
C GLY A 134 3.30 -5.69 11.05
N ALA A 135 3.91 -4.53 11.31
CA ALA A 135 3.75 -3.34 10.46
C ALA A 135 4.15 -3.62 9.01
N GLY A 136 5.28 -4.30 8.79
CA GLY A 136 5.75 -4.71 7.46
C GLY A 136 4.78 -5.65 6.74
N ILE A 137 4.20 -6.63 7.44
CA ILE A 137 3.20 -7.55 6.88
C ILE A 137 1.96 -6.79 6.42
N TYR A 138 1.37 -5.94 7.27
CA TYR A 138 0.16 -5.20 6.93
C TYR A 138 0.39 -4.22 5.77
N ALA A 139 1.56 -3.54 5.77
CA ALA A 139 1.95 -2.66 4.67
C ALA A 139 2.13 -3.41 3.35
N GLY A 140 2.81 -4.57 3.38
CA GLY A 140 2.99 -5.42 2.22
C GLY A 140 1.66 -5.95 1.67
N SER A 141 0.76 -6.40 2.54
CA SER A 141 -0.59 -6.81 2.15
C SER A 141 -1.39 -5.67 1.51
N LEU A 142 -1.30 -4.46 2.06
CA LEU A 142 -1.95 -3.28 1.49
C LEU A 142 -1.38 -2.96 0.09
N MET A 143 -0.06 -2.95 -0.07
CA MET A 143 0.60 -2.74 -1.36
C MET A 143 0.20 -3.79 -2.40
N LEU A 144 0.11 -5.07 -2.01
CA LEU A 144 -0.34 -6.14 -2.89
C LEU A 144 -1.78 -5.90 -3.39
N MET A 145 -2.70 -5.54 -2.49
CA MET A 145 -4.09 -5.28 -2.86
C MET A 145 -4.22 -4.07 -3.81
N LEU A 146 -3.52 -2.98 -3.50
CA LEU A 146 -3.49 -1.79 -4.37
C LEU A 146 -2.90 -2.11 -5.75
N SER A 147 -1.82 -2.89 -5.79
CA SER A 147 -1.19 -3.36 -7.02
C SER A 147 -2.15 -4.19 -7.85
N THR A 148 -2.85 -5.16 -7.24
CA THR A 148 -3.85 -5.98 -7.94
C THR A 148 -4.97 -5.13 -8.55
N VAL A 149 -5.53 -4.17 -7.80
CA VAL A 149 -6.61 -3.31 -8.30
C VAL A 149 -6.13 -2.43 -9.45
N LEU A 150 -4.97 -1.79 -9.34
CA LEU A 150 -4.45 -0.90 -10.39
C LEU A 150 -3.97 -1.67 -11.63
N LEU A 151 -3.37 -2.85 -11.46
CA LEU A 151 -2.98 -3.70 -12.59
C LEU A 151 -4.21 -4.20 -13.35
N ARG A 152 -5.30 -4.52 -12.63
CA ARG A 152 -6.58 -4.85 -13.27
C ARG A 152 -7.10 -3.70 -14.12
N LEU A 153 -7.12 -2.48 -13.56
CA LEU A 153 -7.47 -1.28 -14.33
C LEU A 153 -6.58 -1.14 -15.57
N LYS A 154 -5.26 -1.23 -15.40
CA LYS A 154 -4.28 -1.11 -16.49
C LYS A 154 -4.61 -2.05 -17.64
N ASP A 155 -4.93 -3.30 -17.32
CA ASP A 155 -5.26 -4.31 -18.32
C ASP A 155 -6.63 -4.05 -18.97
N ASP A 156 -7.63 -3.63 -18.18
CA ASP A 156 -8.99 -3.32 -18.66
C ASP A 156 -9.01 -2.16 -19.66
N ILE A 157 -8.19 -1.12 -19.43
CA ILE A 157 -8.13 0.08 -20.29
C ILE A 157 -6.95 0.06 -21.26
N GLN A 158 -6.19 -1.04 -21.30
CA GLN A 158 -4.97 -1.19 -22.12
C GLN A 158 -3.91 -0.11 -21.86
N GLY A 159 -3.84 0.41 -20.63
CA GLY A 159 -3.02 1.56 -20.21
C GLY A 159 -1.53 1.28 -20.00
N LYS A 160 -0.95 0.26 -20.65
CA LYS A 160 0.44 -0.17 -20.41
C LYS A 160 1.45 0.92 -20.74
N GLU A 161 1.24 1.66 -21.82
CA GLU A 161 2.16 2.71 -22.28
C GLU A 161 2.17 3.92 -21.33
N GLN A 162 1.01 4.22 -20.74
CA GLN A 162 0.78 5.39 -19.90
C GLN A 162 1.14 5.14 -18.43
N TRP A 163 1.32 3.88 -18.04
CA TRP A 163 1.51 3.46 -16.65
C TRP A 163 2.60 4.25 -15.92
N THR A 164 3.69 4.58 -16.62
CA THR A 164 4.83 5.33 -16.06
C THR A 164 4.82 6.81 -16.40
N THR A 165 3.89 7.28 -17.24
CA THR A 165 3.88 8.65 -17.78
C THR A 165 2.70 9.49 -17.29
N VAL A 166 1.80 8.93 -16.48
CA VAL A 166 0.69 9.67 -15.86
C VAL A 166 0.91 9.84 -14.37
N GLY A 167 0.60 11.03 -13.87
CA GLY A 167 0.75 11.38 -12.47
C GLY A 167 -0.41 10.89 -11.60
N PRO A 168 -0.34 11.06 -10.27
CA PRO A 168 0.70 11.79 -9.54
C PRO A 168 2.08 11.13 -9.57
N PHE A 169 3.14 11.92 -9.40
CA PHE A 169 4.53 11.47 -9.41
C PHE A 169 5.24 11.75 -8.08
N PHE A 170 6.07 10.81 -7.66
CA PHE A 170 6.99 10.97 -6.53
C PHE A 170 8.40 10.65 -7.01
N ASN A 171 9.30 11.65 -6.96
CA ASN A 171 10.67 11.56 -7.47
C ASN A 171 10.76 10.96 -8.89
N GLY A 172 9.86 11.40 -9.78
CA GLY A 172 9.85 10.98 -11.19
C GLY A 172 9.14 9.66 -11.49
N HIS A 173 8.58 8.97 -10.48
CA HIS A 173 7.85 7.72 -10.68
C HIS A 173 6.36 7.89 -10.39
N SER A 174 5.52 7.31 -11.25
CA SER A 174 4.06 7.35 -11.07
C SER A 174 3.63 6.51 -9.86
N VAL A 175 2.49 6.85 -9.26
CA VAL A 175 1.87 6.08 -8.18
C VAL A 175 1.74 4.60 -8.54
N GLY A 176 1.26 4.27 -9.75
CA GLY A 176 1.13 2.88 -10.19
C GLY A 176 2.47 2.13 -10.23
N ALA A 177 3.53 2.77 -10.74
CA ALA A 177 4.87 2.17 -10.79
C ALA A 177 5.44 1.92 -9.39
N ILE A 178 5.24 2.85 -8.46
CA ILE A 178 5.70 2.74 -7.07
C ILE A 178 4.97 1.60 -6.34
N ILE A 179 3.64 1.54 -6.47
CA ILE A 179 2.83 0.48 -5.86
C ILE A 179 3.21 -0.89 -6.43
N GLU A 180 3.39 -1.00 -7.74
CA GLU A 180 3.83 -2.25 -8.38
C GLU A 180 5.22 -2.69 -7.89
N ALA A 181 6.19 -1.76 -7.83
CA ALA A 181 7.53 -2.05 -7.35
C ALA A 181 7.54 -2.48 -5.87
N GLY A 182 6.81 -1.77 -5.00
CA GLY A 182 6.67 -2.11 -3.58
C GLY A 182 6.04 -3.48 -3.37
N ALA A 183 4.95 -3.77 -4.09
CA ALA A 183 4.30 -5.08 -4.06
C ALA A 183 5.22 -6.21 -4.53
N ASN A 184 6.01 -5.99 -5.58
CA ASN A 184 6.99 -6.98 -6.05
C ASN A 184 8.12 -7.20 -5.04
N GLY A 185 8.64 -6.13 -4.44
CA GLY A 185 9.67 -6.22 -3.40
C GLY A 185 9.20 -7.00 -2.18
N PHE A 186 7.94 -6.83 -1.77
CA PHE A 186 7.36 -7.63 -0.69
C PHE A 186 7.12 -9.09 -1.09
N ARG A 187 6.51 -9.34 -2.26
CA ARG A 187 6.16 -10.70 -2.73
C ARG A 187 7.39 -11.59 -2.93
N HIS A 188 8.48 -11.01 -3.43
CA HIS A 188 9.68 -11.73 -3.85
C HIS A 188 10.89 -11.45 -2.94
N ALA A 189 10.65 -11.01 -1.70
CA ALA A 189 11.72 -10.58 -0.78
C ALA A 189 12.80 -11.66 -0.58
N ASP A 190 12.39 -12.92 -0.44
CA ASP A 190 13.31 -14.04 -0.23
C ASP A 190 14.10 -14.39 -1.49
N GLU A 191 13.48 -14.30 -2.66
CA GLU A 191 14.12 -14.47 -3.98
C GLU A 191 15.16 -13.37 -4.23
N TRP A 192 14.79 -12.11 -3.95
CA TRP A 192 15.67 -10.96 -4.14
C TRP A 192 16.90 -11.03 -3.22
N ALA A 193 16.73 -11.51 -1.99
CA ALA A 193 17.84 -11.68 -1.05
C ALA A 193 18.89 -12.71 -1.54
N LYS A 194 18.45 -13.73 -2.29
CA LYS A 194 19.29 -14.82 -2.81
C LYS A 194 19.92 -14.51 -4.17
N THR A 195 19.38 -13.56 -4.92
CA THR A 195 19.80 -13.30 -6.31
C THR A 195 20.89 -12.23 -6.37
N ARG A 196 22.13 -12.62 -6.74
CA ARG A 196 23.28 -11.70 -6.86
C ARG A 196 24.08 -11.98 -8.14
N PRO A 197 24.15 -11.04 -9.11
CA PRO A 197 23.49 -9.73 -9.13
C PRO A 197 21.96 -9.83 -9.33
N PRO A 198 21.17 -8.81 -8.97
CA PRO A 198 19.73 -8.80 -9.22
C PRO A 198 19.40 -8.95 -10.71
N THR A 199 18.27 -9.57 -11.04
CA THR A 199 17.77 -9.59 -12.43
C THR A 199 17.37 -8.19 -12.88
N THR A 200 17.25 -7.95 -14.19
CA THR A 200 16.82 -6.64 -14.73
C THR A 200 15.48 -6.15 -14.16
N GLN A 201 14.54 -7.07 -13.93
CA GLN A 201 13.23 -6.73 -13.35
C GLN A 201 13.32 -6.41 -11.86
N GLN A 202 14.13 -7.18 -11.11
CA GLN A 202 14.40 -6.91 -9.70
C GLN A 202 15.08 -5.55 -9.56
N LYS A 203 16.13 -5.28 -10.33
CA LYS A 203 16.87 -4.01 -10.30
C LYS A 203 15.97 -2.83 -10.64
N ARG A 204 15.14 -2.91 -11.68
CA ARG A 204 14.17 -1.85 -12.01
C ARG A 204 13.23 -1.54 -10.84
N SER A 205 12.72 -2.57 -10.16
CA SER A 205 11.83 -2.36 -9.01
C SER A 205 12.57 -1.75 -7.83
N GLN A 206 13.80 -2.20 -7.56
CA GLN A 206 14.68 -1.63 -6.54
C GLN A 206 14.98 -0.15 -6.82
N ASP A 207 15.28 0.21 -8.06
CA ASP A 207 15.56 1.59 -8.48
C ASP A 207 14.34 2.50 -8.27
N ILE A 208 13.13 2.02 -8.59
CA ILE A 208 11.89 2.77 -8.34
C ILE A 208 11.66 2.98 -6.84
N ILE A 209 11.88 1.93 -6.02
CA ILE A 209 11.72 2.02 -4.57
C ILE A 209 12.74 3.02 -4.00
N GLU A 210 14.01 2.90 -4.38
CA GLU A 210 15.08 3.78 -3.92
C GLU A 210 14.83 5.24 -4.31
N ALA A 211 14.41 5.48 -5.57
CA ALA A 211 14.06 6.81 -6.03
C ALA A 211 12.85 7.39 -5.28
N ALA A 212 11.78 6.62 -5.10
CA ALA A 212 10.59 7.06 -4.36
C ALA A 212 10.90 7.40 -2.89
N LEU A 213 11.88 6.73 -2.29
CA LEU A 213 12.35 6.96 -0.92
C LEU A 213 13.53 7.95 -0.84
N TYR A 214 13.96 8.54 -1.96
CA TYR A 214 15.09 9.45 -1.98
C TYR A 214 14.92 10.60 -0.97
N GLY A 215 15.96 10.84 -0.17
CA GLY A 215 15.96 11.82 0.91
C GLY A 215 15.42 11.31 2.25
N ARG A 216 14.91 10.07 2.32
CA ARG A 216 14.63 9.40 3.59
C ARG A 216 15.87 8.67 4.12
N PRO A 217 15.97 8.48 5.44
CA PRO A 217 17.01 7.63 6.02
C PRO A 217 16.96 6.25 5.36
N PRO A 218 18.12 5.65 5.00
CA PRO A 218 18.13 4.29 4.52
C PRO A 218 17.51 3.38 5.58
N PRO A 219 16.67 2.41 5.20
CA PRO A 219 16.12 1.47 6.15
C PRO A 219 17.27 0.72 6.84
N ASP A 220 17.36 0.83 8.16
CA ASP A 220 18.25 0.01 8.98
C ASP A 220 17.60 -1.35 9.25
N ASP A 221 18.30 -2.24 9.95
CA ASP A 221 17.76 -3.57 10.33
C ASP A 221 16.51 -3.48 11.23
N SER A 222 16.21 -2.29 11.77
CA SER A 222 15.01 -2.01 12.56
C SER A 222 13.88 -1.38 11.74
N SER A 223 14.08 -1.17 10.44
CA SER A 223 13.08 -0.58 9.56
C SER A 223 11.88 -1.52 9.45
N PRO A 224 10.65 -0.98 9.50
CA PRO A 224 9.44 -1.77 9.28
C PRO A 224 9.26 -2.18 7.80
N GLY A 225 10.24 -1.84 6.94
CA GLY A 225 10.34 -2.27 5.55
C GLY A 225 9.91 -1.20 4.56
N ALA A 226 10.35 -1.36 3.31
CA ALA A 226 10.11 -0.37 2.25
C ALA A 226 8.61 -0.08 2.01
N CYS A 227 7.73 -1.06 2.16
CA CYS A 227 6.30 -0.86 1.95
C CYS A 227 5.69 0.16 2.92
N VAL A 228 6.13 0.17 4.19
CA VAL A 228 5.64 1.14 5.18
C VAL A 228 6.05 2.55 4.77
N GLU A 229 7.31 2.73 4.40
CA GLU A 229 7.84 4.02 3.98
C GLU A 229 7.18 4.53 2.69
N LEU A 230 6.98 3.64 1.71
CA LEU A 230 6.29 3.97 0.47
C LEU A 230 4.84 4.36 0.71
N LEU A 231 4.12 3.67 1.60
CA LEU A 231 2.76 4.07 1.99
C LEU A 231 2.74 5.43 2.68
N ALA A 232 3.75 5.75 3.49
CA ALA A 232 3.87 7.08 4.11
C ALA A 232 4.14 8.17 3.05
N VAL A 233 4.96 7.90 2.03
CA VAL A 233 5.19 8.80 0.89
C VAL A 233 3.91 9.00 0.08
N LEU A 234 3.29 7.91 -0.36
CA LEU A 234 2.10 7.93 -1.20
C LEU A 234 0.88 8.51 -0.48
N GLY A 235 0.76 8.29 0.83
CA GLY A 235 -0.40 8.71 1.62
C GLY A 235 -0.24 10.02 2.39
N GLY A 236 0.97 10.60 2.42
CA GLY A 236 1.28 11.69 3.35
C GLY A 236 1.01 11.30 4.81
N GLY A 237 1.14 10.02 5.14
CA GLY A 237 0.82 9.46 6.46
C GLY A 237 -0.66 9.18 6.74
N THR A 238 -1.57 9.40 5.77
CA THR A 238 -3.01 9.16 5.94
C THR A 238 -3.57 8.20 4.90
N PHE A 239 -4.66 7.51 5.23
CA PHE A 239 -5.34 6.63 4.29
C PHE A 239 -6.03 7.44 3.18
N GLU A 240 -6.61 8.59 3.53
CA GLU A 240 -7.29 9.49 2.60
C GLU A 240 -6.33 10.07 1.57
N GLY A 241 -5.11 10.45 1.99
CA GLY A 241 -4.06 10.89 1.06
C GLY A 241 -3.65 9.77 0.11
N LEU A 242 -3.58 8.53 0.60
CA LEU A 242 -3.24 7.36 -0.21
C LEU A 242 -4.34 7.10 -1.24
N ALA A 243 -5.59 7.05 -0.79
CA ALA A 243 -6.74 6.86 -1.66
C ALA A 243 -6.83 7.97 -2.73
N SER A 244 -6.62 9.23 -2.34
CA SER A 244 -6.61 10.37 -3.25
C SER A 244 -5.55 10.21 -4.35
N ASN A 245 -4.33 9.83 -4.00
CA ASN A 245 -3.26 9.62 -4.99
C ASN A 245 -3.50 8.40 -5.90
N VAL A 246 -4.06 7.32 -5.35
CA VAL A 246 -4.46 6.11 -6.11
C VAL A 246 -5.56 6.46 -7.12
N PHE A 247 -6.61 7.16 -6.70
CA PHE A 247 -7.71 7.53 -7.59
C PHE A 247 -7.32 8.60 -8.59
N ALA A 248 -6.50 9.58 -8.21
CA ALA A 248 -5.96 10.57 -9.15
C ALA A 248 -5.15 9.88 -10.26
N PHE A 249 -4.30 8.92 -9.89
CA PHE A 249 -3.56 8.12 -10.87
C PHE A 249 -4.47 7.32 -11.79
N ALA A 250 -5.42 6.57 -11.22
CA ALA A 250 -6.38 5.78 -11.97
C ALA A 250 -7.20 6.64 -12.96
N HIS A 251 -7.64 7.81 -12.52
CA HIS A 251 -8.42 8.74 -13.33
C HIS A 251 -7.59 9.31 -14.50
N ASN A 252 -6.35 9.75 -14.23
CA ASN A 252 -5.46 10.26 -15.27
C ASN A 252 -5.13 9.16 -16.30
N LEU A 253 -4.89 7.93 -15.82
CA LEU A 253 -4.63 6.79 -16.70
C LEU A 253 -5.81 6.50 -17.63
N ALA A 254 -7.03 6.50 -17.10
CA ALA A 254 -8.24 6.30 -17.88
C ALA A 254 -8.51 7.45 -18.86
N THR A 255 -8.26 8.69 -18.46
CA THR A 255 -8.42 9.87 -19.32
C THR A 255 -7.49 9.81 -20.53
N GLU A 256 -6.21 9.47 -20.30
CA GLU A 256 -5.23 9.29 -21.38
C GLU A 256 -5.54 8.09 -22.27
N ALA A 257 -6.08 7.00 -21.70
CA ALA A 257 -6.53 5.85 -22.49
C ALA A 257 -7.70 6.24 -23.41
N ARG A 258 -8.67 7.00 -22.88
CA ARG A 258 -9.85 7.48 -23.62
C ARG A 258 -9.47 8.41 -24.77
N ALA A 259 -8.51 9.32 -24.55
CA ALA A 259 -8.05 10.28 -25.56
C ALA A 259 -7.37 9.62 -26.78
N LYS A 260 -6.95 8.36 -26.67
CA LYS A 260 -6.34 7.58 -27.77
C LYS A 260 -7.35 6.79 -28.61
N VAL A 261 -8.61 6.70 -28.19
CA VAL A 261 -9.65 6.02 -28.96
C VAL A 261 -10.22 7.03 -29.97
N PRO A 262 -9.95 6.88 -31.28
CA PRO A 262 -10.40 7.82 -32.32
C PRO A 262 -11.92 7.79 -32.55
#